data_AF-I3I916-F1
#
_entry.id   AF-I3I916-F1
#
_cell.length_a   1.000
_cell.length_b   1.000
_cell.length_c   1.000
_cell.angle_alpha   90.00
_cell.angle_beta   90.00
_cell.angle_gamma   90.00
#
_symmetry.space_group_name_H-M   'P 1'
#
loop_
_entity.id
_entity.type
_entity.pdbx_description
1 polymer ?
#
loop_
_entity_poly.entity_id
_entity_poly.type
_entity_poly.pdbx_seq_one_letter_code
_entity_poly.pdbx_strand_id
1 'polypeptide(L)'
;MEIIQRLRASAAIVLVQMELHGRLAGIEWQQEKNRLQQMLVFSVLGLVFFTCCLFCIGLLVITLGWPTAYRLQTIAGVIVFYAAGVTMCYLRCKHFSAQGANAFAGTRAEIAADVALIRSQL
;
A
#
# COMPACT_ATOMS: atom_id res chain seq x y z
N MET A 1 -7.76 54.09 3.34
CA MET A 1 -8.43 53.29 2.27
C MET A 1 -7.48 52.35 1.53
N GLU A 2 -6.21 52.70 1.28
CA GLU A 2 -5.24 51.83 0.57
C GLU A 2 -5.00 50.45 1.22
N ILE A 3 -4.95 50.37 2.55
CA ILE A 3 -4.63 49.11 3.26
C ILE A 3 -5.68 48.02 2.99
N ILE A 4 -6.95 48.41 2.91
CA ILE A 4 -8.09 47.50 2.65
C ILE A 4 -8.04 47.00 1.19
N GLN A 5 -7.62 47.84 0.26
CA GLN A 5 -7.46 47.44 -1.15
C GLN A 5 -6.28 46.48 -1.34
N ARG A 6 -5.15 46.72 -0.66
CA ARG A 6 -4.00 45.81 -0.70
C ARG A 6 -4.33 44.45 -0.09
N LEU A 7 -5.03 44.42 1.03
CA LEU A 7 -5.52 43.18 1.65
C LEU A 7 -6.47 42.41 0.73
N ARG A 8 -7.40 43.10 0.05
CA ARG A 8 -8.30 42.47 -0.93
C ARG A 8 -7.55 41.89 -2.13
N ALA A 9 -6.57 42.61 -2.66
CA ALA A 9 -5.77 42.13 -3.78
C ALA A 9 -4.93 40.91 -3.40
N SER A 10 -4.28 40.92 -2.23
CA SER A 10 -3.54 39.78 -1.71
C SER A 10 -4.43 38.56 -1.45
N ALA A 11 -5.64 38.77 -0.89
CA ALA A 11 -6.60 37.69 -0.67
C ALA A 11 -7.08 37.04 -1.97
N ALA A 12 -7.32 37.84 -3.02
CA ALA A 12 -7.71 37.33 -4.34
C ALA A 12 -6.59 36.47 -4.97
N ILE A 13 -5.33 36.88 -4.83
CA ILE A 13 -4.18 36.13 -5.36
C ILE A 13 -4.03 34.78 -4.64
N VAL A 14 -4.17 34.76 -3.31
CA VAL A 14 -4.10 33.52 -2.51
C VAL A 14 -5.24 32.57 -2.87
N LEU A 15 -6.46 33.06 -3.09
CA LEU A 15 -7.60 32.23 -3.50
C LEU A 15 -7.39 31.57 -4.86
N VAL A 16 -6.91 32.34 -5.84
CA VAL A 16 -6.59 31.82 -7.18
C VAL A 16 -5.46 30.78 -7.11
N GLN A 17 -4.45 31.01 -6.27
CA GLN A 17 -3.34 30.07 -6.09
C GLN A 17 -3.79 28.78 -5.39
N MET A 18 -4.65 28.87 -4.37
CA MET A 18 -5.24 27.69 -3.73
C MET A 18 -6.14 26.89 -4.68
N GLU A 19 -6.95 27.56 -5.51
CA GLU A 19 -7.76 26.86 -6.51
C GLU A 19 -6.89 26.09 -7.50
N LEU A 20 -5.79 26.70 -7.96
CA LEU A 20 -4.85 26.06 -8.88
C LEU A 20 -4.14 24.86 -8.23
N HIS A 21 -3.60 25.03 -7.02
CA HIS A 21 -2.95 23.93 -6.29
C HIS A 21 -3.94 22.84 -5.90
N GLY A 22 -5.19 23.18 -5.56
CA GLY A 22 -6.24 22.20 -5.28
C GLY A 22 -6.57 21.36 -6.52
N ARG A 23 -6.66 21.99 -7.70
CA ARG A 23 -6.82 21.26 -8.97
C ARG A 23 -5.62 20.39 -9.29
N LEU A 24 -4.40 20.87 -9.09
CA LEU A 24 -3.17 20.10 -9.30
C LEU A 24 -3.09 18.89 -8.36
N ALA A 25 -3.32 19.11 -7.06
CA ALA A 25 -3.31 18.05 -6.05
C ALA A 25 -4.36 16.98 -6.34
N GLY A 26 -5.54 17.37 -6.87
CA GLY A 26 -6.56 16.41 -7.31
C GLY A 26 -6.10 15.54 -8.49
N ILE A 27 -5.39 16.12 -9.46
CA ILE A 27 -4.83 15.39 -10.61
C ILE A 27 -3.71 14.45 -10.15
N GLU A 28 -2.77 14.95 -9.35
CA GLU A 28 -1.66 14.17 -8.79
C GLU A 28 -2.17 13.00 -7.95
N TRP A 29 -3.22 13.22 -7.15
CA TRP A 29 -3.87 12.16 -6.39
C TRP A 29 -4.48 11.07 -7.26
N GLN A 30 -5.19 11.44 -8.34
CA GLN A 30 -5.73 10.46 -9.27
C GLN A 30 -4.63 9.70 -10.02
N GLN A 31 -3.55 10.40 -10.40
CA GLN A 31 -2.41 9.77 -11.05
C GLN A 31 -1.72 8.76 -10.12
N GLU A 32 -1.46 9.13 -8.88
CA GLU A 32 -0.85 8.25 -7.89
C GLU A 32 -1.77 7.07 -7.55
N LYS A 33 -3.08 7.30 -7.42
CA LYS A 33 -4.06 6.23 -7.24
C LYS A 33 -4.03 5.24 -8.39
N ASN A 34 -4.01 5.71 -9.64
CA ASN A 34 -3.96 4.84 -10.81
C ASN A 34 -2.63 4.05 -10.86
N ARG A 35 -1.50 4.71 -10.54
CA ARG A 35 -0.19 4.06 -10.43
C ARG A 35 -0.20 2.94 -9.38
N LEU A 36 -0.69 3.22 -8.18
CA LEU A 36 -0.78 2.24 -7.09
C LEU A 36 -1.74 1.10 -7.46
N GLN A 37 -2.86 1.39 -8.11
CA GLN A 37 -3.81 0.37 -8.59
C GLN A 37 -3.16 -0.56 -9.61
N GLN A 38 -2.45 -0.01 -10.60
CA GLN A 38 -1.71 -0.82 -11.58
C GLN A 38 -0.62 -1.67 -10.92
N MET A 39 0.19 -1.07 -10.04
CA MET A 39 1.21 -1.80 -9.28
C MET A 39 0.61 -2.95 -8.46
N LEU A 40 -0.54 -2.73 -7.82
CA LEU A 40 -1.23 -3.76 -7.05
C LEU A 40 -1.72 -4.90 -7.96
N VAL A 41 -2.35 -4.59 -9.09
CA VAL A 41 -2.83 -5.60 -10.06
C VAL A 41 -1.67 -6.46 -10.56
N PHE A 42 -0.56 -5.85 -11.01
CA PHE A 42 0.60 -6.60 -11.47
C PHE A 42 1.29 -7.38 -10.35
N SER A 43 1.31 -6.86 -9.12
CA SER A 43 1.86 -7.57 -7.97
C SER A 43 1.04 -8.81 -7.62
N VAL A 44 -0.29 -8.71 -7.61
CA VAL A 44 -1.20 -9.85 -7.37
C VAL A 44 -1.06 -10.88 -8.49
N LEU A 45 -1.05 -10.44 -9.75
CA LEU A 45 -0.85 -11.33 -10.88
C LEU A 45 0.50 -12.06 -10.82
N GLY A 46 1.57 -11.33 -10.48
CA GLY A 46 2.89 -11.89 -10.26
C GLY A 46 2.91 -12.93 -9.14
N LEU A 47 2.20 -12.69 -8.04
CA LEU A 47 2.09 -13.63 -6.92
C LEU A 47 1.33 -14.92 -7.31
N VAL A 48 0.30 -14.81 -8.16
CA VAL A 48 -0.41 -15.98 -8.71
C VAL A 48 0.54 -16.82 -9.58
N PHE A 49 1.23 -16.20 -10.53
CA PHE A 49 2.19 -16.92 -11.39
C PHE A 49 3.35 -17.52 -10.59
N PHE A 50 3.85 -16.79 -9.59
CA PHE A 50 4.90 -17.28 -8.70
C PHE A 50 4.44 -18.52 -7.92
N THR A 51 3.21 -18.51 -7.38
CA THR A 51 2.63 -19.65 -6.67
C THR A 51 2.45 -20.85 -7.59
N CYS A 52 1.97 -20.63 -8.83
CA CYS A 52 1.86 -21.67 -9.85
C CYS A 52 3.23 -22.28 -10.19
N CYS A 53 4.25 -21.43 -10.37
CA CYS A 53 5.63 -21.86 -10.63
C CYS A 53 6.19 -22.69 -9.48
N LEU A 54 6.02 -22.23 -8.23
CA LEU A 54 6.40 -22.99 -7.04
C LEU A 54 5.73 -24.36 -7.04
N PHE A 55 4.41 -24.43 -7.27
CA PHE A 55 3.68 -25.69 -7.33
C PHE A 55 4.25 -26.65 -8.39
N CYS A 56 4.50 -26.16 -9.61
CA CYS A 56 5.13 -26.94 -10.68
C CYS A 56 6.54 -27.43 -10.28
N ILE A 57 7.34 -26.60 -9.64
CA ILE A 57 8.67 -26.98 -9.13
C ILE A 57 8.52 -28.08 -8.07
N GLY A 58 7.60 -27.96 -7.12
CA GLY A 58 7.35 -28.99 -6.11
C GLY A 58 6.92 -30.32 -6.72
N LEU A 59 6.03 -30.29 -7.72
CA LEU A 59 5.66 -31.48 -8.47
C LEU A 59 6.87 -32.10 -9.16
N LEU A 60 7.70 -31.30 -9.83
CA LEU A 60 8.92 -31.76 -10.50
C LEU A 60 9.91 -32.39 -9.50
N VAL A 61 10.09 -31.79 -8.32
CA VAL A 61 10.94 -32.35 -7.26
C VAL A 61 10.40 -33.71 -6.80
N ILE A 62 9.08 -33.82 -6.59
CA ILE A 62 8.44 -35.06 -6.17
C ILE A 62 8.56 -36.14 -7.25
N THR A 63 8.33 -35.83 -8.53
CA THR A 63 8.45 -36.80 -9.62
C THR A 63 9.88 -37.30 -9.80
N LEU A 64 10.88 -36.44 -9.65
CA LEU A 64 12.30 -36.83 -9.70
C LEU A 64 12.73 -37.68 -8.50
N GLY A 65 12.20 -37.41 -7.30
CA GLY A 65 12.51 -38.20 -6.10
C GLY A 65 11.70 -39.50 -5.97
N TRP A 66 10.64 -39.66 -6.74
CA TRP A 66 9.78 -40.86 -6.72
C TRP A 66 10.50 -42.17 -7.06
N PRO A 67 11.39 -42.27 -8.05
CA PRO A 67 12.11 -43.53 -8.30
C PRO A 67 13.17 -43.85 -7.23
N THR A 68 13.58 -42.88 -6.41
CA THR A 68 14.68 -43.03 -5.43
C THR A 68 14.21 -43.64 -4.11
N ALA A 69 15.13 -44.19 -3.29
CA ALA A 69 14.82 -44.67 -1.92
C ALA A 69 14.47 -43.51 -0.95
N TYR A 70 14.76 -42.27 -1.33
CA TYR A 70 14.62 -41.07 -0.51
C TYR A 70 13.26 -40.35 -0.66
N ARG A 71 12.23 -41.02 -1.18
CA ARG A 71 10.89 -40.43 -1.46
C ARG A 71 10.35 -39.59 -0.29
N LEU A 72 10.45 -40.13 0.93
CA LEU A 72 9.97 -39.47 2.13
C LEU A 72 10.73 -38.17 2.42
N GLN A 73 12.04 -38.18 2.22
CA GLN A 73 12.90 -37.01 2.44
C GLN A 73 12.65 -35.93 1.38
N THR A 74 12.42 -36.33 0.13
CA THR A 74 12.03 -35.41 -0.96
C THR A 74 10.71 -34.70 -0.64
N ILE A 75 9.69 -35.45 -0.21
CA ILE A 75 8.39 -34.89 0.17
C ILE A 75 8.54 -33.96 1.39
N ALA A 76 9.26 -34.40 2.42
CA ALA A 76 9.52 -33.60 3.60
C ALA A 76 10.25 -32.27 3.26
N GLY A 77 11.22 -32.30 2.34
CA GLY A 77 11.92 -31.11 1.87
C GLY A 77 10.99 -30.09 1.22
N VAL A 78 10.08 -30.55 0.34
CA VAL A 78 9.08 -29.67 -0.30
C VAL A 78 8.13 -29.07 0.74
N ILE A 79 7.67 -29.86 1.71
CA ILE A 79 6.79 -29.39 2.80
C ILE A 79 7.48 -28.31 3.63
N VAL A 80 8.71 -28.55 4.06
CA VAL A 80 9.48 -27.59 4.86
C VAL A 80 9.71 -26.29 4.08
N PHE A 81 10.03 -26.40 2.78
CA PHE A 81 10.23 -25.23 1.92
C PHE A 81 8.96 -24.38 1.79
N TYR A 82 7.80 -25.00 1.56
CA TYR A 82 6.53 -24.28 1.50
C TYR A 82 6.10 -23.72 2.86
N ALA A 83 6.31 -24.47 3.95
CA ALA A 83 6.01 -24.00 5.31
C ALA A 83 6.85 -22.75 5.67
N ALA A 84 8.13 -22.73 5.28
CA ALA A 84 8.98 -21.56 5.45
C ALA A 84 8.45 -20.35 4.67
N GLY A 85 8.03 -20.56 3.42
CA GLY A 85 7.40 -19.52 2.60
C GLY A 85 6.13 -18.95 3.23
N VAL A 86 5.21 -19.82 3.68
CA VAL A 86 3.97 -19.41 4.37
C VAL A 86 4.28 -18.62 5.64
N THR A 87 5.23 -19.09 6.45
CA THR A 87 5.64 -18.41 7.68
C THR A 87 6.20 -17.02 7.39
N MET A 88 7.07 -16.88 6.39
CA MET A 88 7.63 -15.59 5.99
C MET A 88 6.53 -14.61 5.54
N CYS A 89 5.62 -15.07 4.69
CA CYS A 89 4.48 -14.26 4.22
C CYS A 89 3.57 -13.84 5.38
N TYR A 90 3.25 -14.75 6.29
CA TYR A 90 2.44 -14.46 7.48
C TYR A 90 3.07 -13.39 8.36
N LEU A 91 4.36 -13.53 8.69
CA LEU A 91 5.08 -12.55 9.50
C LEU A 91 5.12 -11.18 8.82
N ARG A 92 5.33 -11.13 7.50
CA ARG A 92 5.37 -9.89 6.75
C ARG A 92 3.99 -9.22 6.66
N CYS A 93 2.93 -9.99 6.40
CA CYS A 93 1.55 -9.49 6.43
C CYS A 93 1.20 -8.93 7.81
N LYS A 94 1.56 -9.65 8.89
CA LYS A 94 1.35 -9.18 10.27
C LYS A 94 2.08 -7.86 10.52
N HIS A 95 3.31 -7.72 10.04
CA HIS A 95 4.09 -6.49 10.17
C HIS A 95 3.43 -5.30 9.45
N PHE A 96 3.01 -5.48 8.19
CA PHE A 96 2.33 -4.43 7.44
C PHE A 96 0.95 -4.07 8.03
N SER A 97 0.19 -5.07 8.51
CA SER A 97 -1.08 -4.84 9.18
C SER A 97 -0.92 -4.01 10.46
N ALA A 98 0.13 -4.27 11.25
CA ALA A 98 0.43 -3.49 12.45
C ALA A 98 0.81 -2.03 12.12
N GLN A 99 1.50 -1.77 11.01
CA GLN A 99 1.78 -0.41 10.54
C GLN A 99 0.52 0.31 10.07
N GLY A 100 -0.40 -0.41 9.40
CA GLY A 100 -1.67 0.13 8.93
C GLY A 100 -2.59 0.62 10.05
N ALA A 101 -2.56 0.00 11.24
CA ALA A 101 -3.38 0.41 12.38
C ALA A 101 -3.10 1.85 12.84
N ASN A 102 -1.87 2.34 12.64
CA ASN A 102 -1.47 3.73 12.94
C ASN A 102 -1.44 4.65 11.71
N ALA A 103 -1.78 4.13 10.52
CA ALA A 103 -1.78 4.93 9.31
C ALA A 103 -2.76 6.11 9.46
N PHE A 104 -2.30 7.31 9.11
CA PHE A 104 -3.05 8.58 9.19
C PHE A 104 -3.54 8.96 10.60
N ALA A 105 -3.00 8.37 11.67
CA ALA A 105 -3.38 8.75 13.04
C ALA A 105 -3.06 10.23 13.34
N GLY A 106 -1.89 10.71 12.90
CA GLY A 106 -1.50 12.12 13.01
C GLY A 106 -2.43 13.03 12.22
N THR A 107 -2.68 12.72 10.93
CA THR A 107 -3.60 13.49 10.08
C THR A 107 -5.03 13.53 10.63
N ARG A 108 -5.53 12.41 11.19
CA ARG A 108 -6.86 12.39 11.83
C ARG A 108 -6.90 13.25 13.09
N ALA A 109 -5.85 13.21 13.91
CA ALA A 109 -5.75 14.02 15.11
C ALA A 109 -5.67 15.52 14.77
N GLU A 110 -4.91 15.89 13.74
CA GLU A 110 -4.77 17.26 13.27
C GLU A 110 -6.09 17.80 12.68
N ILE A 111 -6.76 17.02 11.82
CA ILE A 111 -8.10 17.39 11.31
C ILE A 111 -9.12 17.53 12.45
N ALA A 112 -9.08 16.65 13.46
CA ALA A 112 -9.97 16.76 14.61
C ALA A 112 -9.71 18.03 15.44
N ALA A 113 -8.44 18.42 15.60
CA ALA A 113 -8.05 19.67 16.25
C ALA A 113 -8.53 20.90 15.46
N ASP A 114 -8.34 20.90 14.13
CA ASP A 114 -8.81 21.98 13.26
C ASP A 114 -10.34 22.15 13.30
N VAL A 115 -11.08 21.04 13.26
CA VAL A 115 -12.55 21.05 13.38
C VAL A 115 -13.00 21.57 14.74
N ALA A 116 -12.31 21.20 15.83
CA ALA A 116 -12.62 21.70 17.16
C ALA A 116 -12.37 23.21 17.27
N LEU A 117 -11.28 23.71 16.66
CA LEU A 117 -10.94 25.12 16.64
C LEU A 117 -11.98 25.92 15.84
N ILE A 118 -12.40 25.46 14.67
CA ILE A 118 -13.48 26.08 13.88
C ILE A 118 -14.80 26.09 14.67
N ARG A 119 -15.17 24.99 15.34
CA ARG A 119 -16.37 24.93 16.18
C ARG A 119 -16.32 25.90 17.36
N SER A 120 -15.14 26.21 17.89
CA SER A 120 -14.99 27.14 19.02
C SER A 120 -15.12 28.62 18.61
N GLN A 121 -15.03 28.93 17.32
CA GLN A 121 -15.15 30.29 16.78
C GLN A 121 -16.53 30.59 16.16
N LEU A 122 -17.44 29.62 16.17
CA LEU A 122 -18.86 29.74 15.80
C LEU A 122 -19.71 29.87 17.07
#